data_AF-A0A3C0R1Z1-F1
#
_entry.id   AF-A0A3C0R1Z1-F1
#
_cell.length_a   1.000
_cell.length_b   1.000
_cell.length_c   1.000
_cell.angle_alpha   90.00
_cell.angle_beta   90.00
_cell.angle_gamma   90.00
#
_symmetry.space_group_name_H-M   'P 1'
#
loop_
_entity.id
_entity.type
_entity.pdbx_description
1 polymer ?
#
loop_
_entity_poly.entity_id
_entity_poly.type
_entity_poly.pdbx_seq_one_letter_code
_entity_poly.pdbx_strand_id
1 'polypeptide(L)'
;MGAAEFKLEQSRGVIERYREFLPVSDSTPIISLGEGNTPLVYSAKLSARVGRGCDVFVKNEGVNPTGSFKDRGMTVAVSKAIERDARTLICASTGNTSASAA
;
A
#
# COMPACT_ATOMS: atom_id res chain seq x y z
N MET A 1 -0.71 -25.32 20.58
CA MET A 1 -1.67 -24.55 19.76
C MET A 1 -0.90 -24.05 18.55
N GLY A 2 -1.20 -24.61 17.38
CA GLY A 2 -0.40 -24.41 16.17
C GLY A 2 -0.41 -22.95 15.70
N ALA A 3 0.76 -22.43 15.35
CA ALA A 3 0.85 -21.17 14.63
C ALA A 3 0.10 -21.35 13.30
N ALA A 4 -0.97 -20.57 13.09
CA ALA A 4 -1.62 -20.52 11.80
C ALA A 4 -0.58 -20.07 10.77
N GLU A 5 -0.31 -20.93 9.80
CA GLU A 5 0.60 -20.64 8.69
C GLU A 5 -0.12 -19.66 7.76
N PHE A 6 0.16 -18.35 7.93
CA PHE A 6 -0.36 -17.31 7.05
C PHE A 6 0.32 -17.42 5.69
N LYS A 7 -0.36 -18.07 4.74
CA LYS A 7 0.04 -18.02 3.34
C LYS A 7 -0.26 -16.62 2.81
N LEU A 8 0.76 -15.77 2.72
CA LEU A 8 0.66 -14.49 2.03
C LEU A 8 0.38 -14.78 0.55
N GLU A 9 -0.87 -14.63 0.12
CA GLU A 9 -1.13 -14.47 -1.32
C GLU A 9 -0.28 -13.30 -1.82
N GLN A 10 0.47 -13.54 -2.89
CA GLN A 10 1.21 -12.50 -3.59
C GLN A 10 0.23 -11.39 -3.97
N SER A 11 0.42 -10.20 -3.40
CA SER A 11 -0.47 -9.07 -3.60
C SER A 11 -0.45 -8.66 -5.06
N ARG A 12 -1.63 -8.61 -5.69
CA ARG A 12 -1.79 -8.13 -7.08
C ARG A 12 -1.70 -6.60 -7.21
N GLY A 13 -1.37 -5.89 -6.13
CA GLY A 13 -1.36 -4.43 -6.08
C GLY A 13 -2.71 -3.85 -5.65
N VAL A 14 -2.71 -2.56 -5.29
CA VAL A 14 -3.92 -1.84 -4.85
C VAL A 14 -4.89 -1.66 -6.01
N ILE A 15 -4.39 -1.39 -7.22
CA ILE A 15 -5.27 -1.12 -8.37
C ILE A 15 -6.09 -2.35 -8.76
N GLU A 16 -5.46 -3.51 -8.89
CA GLU A 16 -6.18 -4.73 -9.27
C GLU A 16 -7.23 -5.14 -8.23
N ARG A 17 -6.97 -4.91 -6.94
CA ARG A 17 -7.92 -5.26 -5.88
C ARG A 17 -9.11 -4.29 -5.78
N TYR A 18 -8.91 -3.01 -6.06
CA TYR A 18 -9.90 -1.95 -5.79
C TYR A 18 -10.22 -1.11 -7.02
N ARG A 19 -10.04 -1.66 -8.22
CA ARG A 19 -10.19 -0.99 -9.52
C ARG A 19 -11.48 -0.18 -9.62
N GLU A 20 -12.59 -0.77 -9.18
CA GLU A 20 -13.93 -0.17 -9.22
C GLU A 20 -14.06 1.15 -8.43
N PHE A 21 -13.17 1.40 -7.46
CA PHE A 21 -13.16 2.59 -6.62
C PHE A 21 -12.08 3.60 -7.01
N LEU A 22 -11.27 3.29 -8.01
CA LEU A 22 -10.11 4.09 -8.41
C LEU A 22 -10.34 4.74 -9.78
N PRO A 23 -9.70 5.89 -10.06
CA PRO A 23 -9.90 6.62 -11.31
C PRO A 23 -9.13 6.00 -12.49
N VAL A 24 -9.27 4.69 -12.68
CA VAL A 24 -8.61 3.90 -13.75
C VAL A 24 -9.67 3.26 -14.64
N SER A 25 -9.36 3.10 -15.93
CA SER A 25 -10.17 2.37 -16.91
C SER A 25 -9.51 1.03 -17.26
N ASP A 26 -10.18 0.24 -18.09
CA ASP A 26 -9.63 -1.00 -18.66
C ASP A 26 -8.40 -0.74 -19.53
N SER A 27 -8.27 0.48 -20.07
CA SER A 27 -7.13 0.90 -20.88
C SER A 27 -6.00 1.53 -20.07
N THR A 28 -6.19 1.81 -18.77
CA THR A 28 -5.12 2.38 -17.93
C THR A 28 -4.00 1.35 -17.77
N PRO A 29 -2.75 1.67 -18.17
CA PRO A 29 -1.60 0.80 -17.90
C PRO A 29 -1.36 0.70 -16.40
N ILE A 30 -1.26 -0.52 -15.88
CA ILE A 30 -1.08 -0.74 -14.43
C ILE A 30 0.40 -0.90 -14.11
N ILE A 31 0.94 0.07 -13.39
CA ILE A 31 2.29 0.00 -12.81
C ILE A 31 2.16 -0.29 -11.33
N SER A 32 2.52 -1.50 -10.92
CA SER A 32 2.46 -1.95 -9.53
C SER A 32 3.73 -2.67 -9.12
N LEU A 33 4.09 -2.52 -7.85
CA LEU A 33 5.15 -3.29 -7.20
C LEU A 33 4.57 -4.35 -6.25
N GLY A 34 3.28 -4.65 -6.38
CA GLY A 34 2.55 -5.53 -5.47
C GLY A 34 2.20 -4.86 -4.14
N GLU A 35 2.15 -3.53 -4.09
CA GLU A 35 1.84 -2.76 -2.88
C GLU A 35 0.45 -3.08 -2.31
N GLY A 36 0.25 -2.76 -1.03
CA GLY A 36 -0.97 -3.09 -0.31
C GLY A 36 -0.96 -4.50 0.29
N ASN A 37 -2.15 -5.01 0.58
CA ASN A 37 -2.36 -6.24 1.38
C ASN A 37 -1.52 -6.33 2.68
N THR A 38 -1.15 -5.19 3.26
CA THR A 38 -0.24 -5.15 4.41
C THR A 38 -0.88 -5.71 5.67
N PRO A 39 -0.10 -6.29 6.60
CA PRO A 39 -0.63 -6.92 7.81
C PRO A 39 -1.45 -5.97 8.69
N LEU A 40 -2.55 -6.47 9.24
CA LEU A 40 -3.29 -5.86 10.34
C LEU A 40 -2.99 -6.65 11.60
N VAL A 41 -2.07 -6.15 12.42
CA VAL A 41 -1.47 -6.90 13.53
C VAL A 41 -2.16 -6.53 14.84
N TYR A 42 -2.77 -7.50 15.51
CA TYR A 42 -3.29 -7.30 16.87
C TYR A 42 -2.14 -7.03 17.85
N SER A 43 -2.30 -6.05 18.73
CA SER A 43 -1.32 -5.72 19.76
C SER A 43 -1.91 -5.81 21.17
N ALA A 44 -1.68 -6.95 21.83
CA ALA A 44 -2.11 -7.16 23.22
C ALA A 44 -1.50 -6.11 24.17
N LYS A 45 -0.22 -5.73 23.95
CA LYS A 45 0.46 -4.72 24.76
C LYS A 45 -0.16 -3.33 24.62
N LEU A 46 -0.52 -2.92 23.40
CA LEU A 46 -1.17 -1.62 23.20
C LEU A 46 -2.62 -1.63 23.70
N SER A 47 -3.34 -2.73 23.50
CA SER A 47 -4.71 -2.91 24.02
C SER A 47 -4.74 -2.76 25.55
N ALA A 48 -3.83 -3.43 26.26
CA ALA A 48 -3.70 -3.30 27.71
C ALA A 48 -3.30 -1.87 28.15
N ARG A 49 -2.45 -1.18 27.37
CA ARG A 49 -2.03 0.20 27.69
C ARG A 49 -3.14 1.24 27.50
N VAL A 50 -3.95 1.10 26.45
CA VAL A 50 -5.11 1.98 26.22
C VAL A 50 -6.19 1.72 27.28
N GLY A 51 -6.36 0.45 27.69
CA GLY A 51 -7.34 0.06 28.68
C GLY A 51 -8.77 0.10 28.14
N ARG A 52 -9.75 0.08 29.05
CA ARG A 52 -11.21 0.22 28.75
C ARG A 52 -11.81 -0.90 27.89
N GLY A 53 -11.13 -2.04 27.78
CA GLY A 53 -11.59 -3.16 26.95
C GLY A 53 -11.48 -2.91 25.44
N CYS A 54 -10.62 -1.96 25.02
CA CYS A 54 -10.39 -1.70 23.60
C CYS A 54 -9.31 -2.63 23.03
N ASP A 55 -9.60 -3.23 21.87
CA ASP A 55 -8.60 -3.93 21.07
C ASP A 55 -7.87 -2.97 20.12
N VAL A 56 -6.54 -3.01 20.15
CA VAL A 56 -5.68 -2.19 19.30
C VAL A 56 -5.03 -3.05 18.23
N PHE A 57 -5.19 -2.63 16.98
CA PHE A 57 -4.55 -3.21 15.81
C PHE A 57 -3.63 -2.20 15.15
N VAL A 58 -2.50 -2.69 14.64
CA VAL A 58 -1.52 -1.91 13.88
C VAL A 58 -1.61 -2.30 12.42
N LYS A 59 -2.01 -1.35 11.57
CA LYS A 59 -1.93 -1.51 10.12
C LYS A 59 -0.50 -1.20 9.67
N ASN A 60 0.31 -2.24 9.47
CA ASN A 60 1.74 -2.06 9.22
C ASN A 60 2.03 -1.70 7.75
N GLU A 61 1.90 -0.43 7.39
CA GLU A 61 2.20 0.05 6.04
C GLU A 61 3.71 0.15 5.72
N GLY A 62 4.58 -0.09 6.71
CA GLY A 62 6.03 -0.07 6.53
C GLY A 62 6.58 -1.28 5.74
N VAL A 63 5.73 -2.26 5.41
CA VAL A 63 6.12 -3.44 4.61
C VAL A 63 5.67 -3.34 3.15
N ASN A 64 5.20 -2.17 2.71
CA ASN A 64 5.06 -1.89 1.28
C ASN A 64 6.45 -1.86 0.61
N PRO A 65 6.54 -2.02 -0.72
CA PRO A 65 7.81 -2.18 -1.45
C PRO A 65 8.91 -1.15 -1.14
N THR A 66 8.57 0.12 -0.95
CA THR A 66 9.54 1.20 -0.61
C THR A 66 9.60 1.51 0.89
N GLY A 67 8.90 0.73 1.71
CA GLY A 67 8.84 0.91 3.16
C GLY A 67 7.81 1.96 3.61
N SER A 68 6.90 2.39 2.73
CA SER A 68 5.92 3.42 3.08
C SER A 68 4.55 3.21 2.44
N PHE A 69 3.51 3.74 3.09
CA PHE A 69 2.15 3.78 2.51
C PHE A 69 2.06 4.59 1.21
N LYS A 70 3.08 5.41 0.88
CA LYS A 70 3.12 6.22 -0.33
C LYS A 70 2.99 5.38 -1.60
N ASP A 71 3.46 4.14 -1.58
CA ASP A 71 3.38 3.22 -2.72
C ASP A 71 1.95 3.03 -3.22
N ARG A 72 0.98 2.99 -2.30
CA ARG A 72 -0.45 2.85 -2.62
C ARG A 72 -0.97 3.98 -3.50
N GLY A 73 -0.52 5.20 -3.24
CA GLY A 73 -0.88 6.36 -4.05
C GLY A 73 -0.04 6.44 -5.32
N MET A 74 1.23 6.09 -5.22
CA MET A 74 2.17 6.24 -6.32
C MET A 74 1.86 5.29 -7.47
N THR A 75 1.42 4.04 -7.21
CA THR A 75 0.94 3.14 -8.27
C THR A 75 -0.14 3.80 -9.13
N VAL A 76 -1.12 4.49 -8.51
CA VAL A 76 -2.20 5.17 -9.23
C VAL A 76 -1.65 6.38 -9.98
N ALA A 77 -0.82 7.20 -9.32
CA ALA A 77 -0.25 8.40 -9.93
C ALA A 77 0.60 8.08 -11.17
N VAL A 78 1.49 7.08 -11.08
CA VAL A 78 2.37 6.63 -12.17
C VAL A 78 1.54 6.02 -13.30
N SER A 79 0.59 5.12 -12.97
CA SER A 79 -0.30 4.50 -13.96
C SER A 79 -1.07 5.54 -14.77
N LYS A 80 -1.62 6.57 -14.11
CA LYS A 80 -2.33 7.67 -14.77
C LYS A 80 -1.41 8.64 -15.50
N ALA A 81 -0.17 8.81 -15.07
CA ALA A 81 0.80 9.61 -15.80
C ALA A 81 1.15 8.96 -17.13
N ILE A 82 1.38 7.64 -17.14
CA ILE A 82 1.65 6.87 -18.36
C ILE A 82 0.43 6.86 -19.28
N GLU A 83 -0.78 6.69 -18.74
CA GLU A 83 -2.01 6.81 -19.54
C GLU A 83 -2.14 8.16 -20.27
N ARG A 84 -1.55 9.22 -19.71
CA ARG A 84 -1.53 10.58 -20.28
C ARG A 84 -0.27 10.86 -21.11
N ASP A 85 0.46 9.83 -21.52
CA ASP A 85 1.69 9.90 -22.29
C ASP A 85 2.82 10.72 -21.63
N ALA A 86 2.80 10.84 -20.30
CA ALA A 86 3.89 11.49 -19.58
C ALA A 86 5.17 10.64 -19.64
N ARG A 87 6.30 11.26 -19.97
CA ARG A 87 7.62 10.58 -20.04
C ARG A 87 8.48 10.78 -18.80
N THR A 88 8.08 11.69 -17.91
CA THR A 88 8.87 12.07 -16.74
C THR A 88 7.95 12.37 -15.58
N LEU A 89 8.37 11.94 -14.39
CA LEU A 89 7.81 12.36 -13.11
C LEU A 89 8.86 13.22 -12.39
N ILE A 90 8.40 14.26 -11.69
CA ILE A 90 9.25 15.12 -10.89
C ILE A 90 8.66 15.26 -9.49
N CYS A 91 9.51 15.22 -8.49
CA CYS A 91 9.11 15.36 -7.10
C CYS A 91 10.12 16.25 -6.37
N ALA A 92 9.63 17.32 -5.72
CA ALA A 92 10.41 18.15 -4.82
C ALA A 92 10.16 17.72 -3.36
N SER A 93 10.54 16.49 -3.04
CA SER A 93 10.41 15.91 -1.70
C SER A 93 11.72 15.23 -1.29
N THR A 94 12.01 15.23 0.01
CA THR A 94 13.22 14.66 0.59
C THR A 94 12.97 13.37 1.36
N GLY A 95 11.77 12.78 1.26
CA GLY A 95 11.37 11.62 2.06
C GLY A 95 10.61 10.55 1.28
N ASN A 96 9.75 9.79 1.96
CA ASN A 96 9.06 8.62 1.39
C ASN A 96 8.33 8.89 0.06
N THR A 97 7.86 10.11 -0.19
CA THR A 97 7.23 10.46 -1.46
C THR A 97 8.23 10.35 -2.62
N SER A 98 9.45 10.89 -2.48
CA SER A 98 10.45 10.81 -3.55
C SER A 98 10.99 9.40 -3.71
N ALA A 99 11.17 8.66 -2.62
CA ALA A 99 11.56 7.25 -2.67
C ALA A 99 10.51 6.37 -3.37
N SER A 100 9.22 6.64 -3.16
CA SER A 100 8.13 5.92 -3.81
C SER A 100 7.97 6.28 -5.29
N ALA A 101 8.26 7.53 -5.66
CA ALA A 101 8.10 8.06 -7.02
C ALA A 101 9.24 7.69 -7.99
N ALA A 102 10.42 7.36 -7.47
CA ALA A 102 11.63 7.08 -8.23
C ALA A 102 11.71 5.62 -8.69
#